data_AF-A0A8S3X6X5-F1
#
_entry.id   AF-A0A8S3X6X5-F1
#
_cell.length_a   1.000
_cell.length_b   1.000
_cell.length_c   1.000
_cell.angle_alpha   90.00
_cell.angle_beta   90.00
_cell.angle_gamma   90.00
#
_symmetry.space_group_name_H-M   'P 1'
#
loop_
_entity.id
_entity.type
_entity.pdbx_description
1 polymer ?
#
loop_
_entity_poly.entity_id
_entity_poly.type
_entity_poly.pdbx_seq_one_letter_code
_entity_poly.pdbx_strand_id
1 'polypeptide(L)'
;MVEQPANVDAAVNTPVVVDPNDDGTVAQELELEHMRSTLEEAIVETCSTPLENRPRLSRIALSKRNRAVVRALNPMLVTYLEASRDLCETDSILFGAALAVCRIIGAKVSTAGRATGHSSAIPAWRRRIEESIAKARALIGRLICFRSGNNRPRFGRTVRMAFAGANVSLSQPDITQKLTERIDDLKQRIAAWGKRIRRYTERSTRFNQNHLFQSDQKRLYESLERPMVSGTGPAPNQADTVAFWRSL
;
A
#
# COMPACT_ATOMS: atom_id res chain seq x y z
N MET A 1 87.99 -40.87 -27.98
CA MET A 1 86.65 -40.23 -27.94
C MET A 1 85.85 -40.94 -26.86
N VAL A 2 84.93 -40.22 -26.23
CA VAL A 2 84.06 -40.60 -25.09
C VAL A 2 84.63 -40.15 -23.73
N GLU A 3 84.41 -38.87 -23.43
CA GLU A 3 84.36 -38.35 -22.06
C GLU A 3 82.94 -38.50 -21.52
N GLN A 4 82.84 -39.01 -20.30
CA GLN A 4 81.62 -39.11 -19.50
C GLN A 4 81.14 -37.72 -19.04
N PRO A 5 79.83 -37.48 -18.89
CA PRO A 5 79.37 -36.42 -18.02
C PRO A 5 78.87 -36.95 -16.68
N ALA A 6 79.39 -36.33 -15.62
CA ALA A 6 78.94 -36.42 -14.25
C ALA A 6 77.51 -35.87 -14.09
N ASN A 7 76.68 -36.59 -13.34
CA ASN A 7 75.36 -36.12 -12.91
C ASN A 7 75.11 -36.57 -11.48
N VAL A 8 75.37 -35.70 -10.50
CA VAL A 8 74.63 -35.61 -9.23
C VAL A 8 74.91 -34.22 -8.65
N ASP A 9 73.89 -33.34 -8.56
CA ASP A 9 73.48 -32.73 -7.29
C ASP A 9 72.42 -31.61 -7.44
N ALA A 10 71.58 -31.57 -6.40
CA ALA A 10 70.85 -30.44 -5.85
C ALA A 10 69.53 -29.99 -6.51
N ALA A 11 68.46 -30.28 -5.76
CA ALA A 11 67.11 -29.74 -5.85
C ALA A 11 67.07 -28.21 -6.03
N VAL A 12 66.25 -27.76 -6.97
CA VAL A 12 65.71 -26.39 -6.98
C VAL A 12 64.21 -26.48 -6.72
N ASN A 13 63.88 -26.11 -5.49
CA ASN A 13 62.54 -25.80 -5.02
C ASN A 13 62.11 -24.49 -5.70
N THR A 14 61.27 -24.55 -6.74
CA THR A 14 60.66 -23.35 -7.34
C THR A 14 59.35 -23.03 -6.65
N PRO A 15 59.17 -21.82 -6.10
CA PRO A 15 57.93 -21.41 -5.46
C PRO A 15 56.85 -21.20 -6.52
N VAL A 16 55.66 -21.73 -6.26
CA VAL A 16 54.43 -21.44 -7.01
C VAL A 16 54.12 -19.96 -6.80
N VAL A 17 54.35 -19.15 -7.84
CA VAL A 17 53.96 -17.74 -7.88
C VAL A 17 52.44 -17.71 -8.07
N VAL A 18 51.72 -17.33 -7.01
CA VAL A 18 50.30 -16.97 -7.08
C VAL A 18 50.21 -15.55 -7.62
N ASP A 19 49.56 -15.39 -8.76
CA ASP A 19 49.35 -14.14 -9.48
C ASP A 19 48.31 -13.27 -8.74
N PRO A 20 48.56 -11.97 -8.46
CA PRO A 20 47.71 -11.14 -7.58
C PRO A 20 46.44 -10.58 -8.25
N ASN A 21 46.00 -11.14 -9.38
CA ASN A 21 44.78 -10.73 -10.11
C ASN A 21 43.56 -11.64 -9.86
N ASP A 22 43.67 -12.65 -9.00
CA ASP A 22 42.62 -13.66 -8.78
C ASP A 22 41.47 -13.20 -7.85
N ASP A 23 41.70 -12.18 -7.02
CA ASP A 23 40.72 -11.68 -6.04
C ASP A 23 39.43 -11.12 -6.70
N GLY A 24 39.54 -10.58 -7.92
CA GLY A 24 38.40 -10.02 -8.65
C GLY A 24 37.50 -11.09 -9.30
N THR A 25 38.06 -12.24 -9.64
CA THR A 25 37.34 -13.37 -10.27
C THR A 25 36.60 -14.17 -9.20
N VAL A 26 37.30 -14.46 -8.09
CA VAL A 26 36.72 -15.18 -6.94
C VAL A 26 35.55 -14.39 -6.34
N ALA A 27 35.65 -13.06 -6.23
CA ALA A 27 34.56 -12.21 -5.73
C ALA A 27 33.32 -12.21 -6.65
N GLN A 28 33.50 -12.24 -7.97
CA GLN A 28 32.40 -12.32 -8.94
C GLN A 28 31.74 -13.70 -8.93
N GLU A 29 32.52 -14.76 -8.80
CA GLU A 29 32.02 -16.13 -8.70
C GLU A 29 31.21 -16.36 -7.41
N LEU A 30 31.70 -15.85 -6.28
CA LEU A 30 30.96 -15.84 -5.02
C LEU A 30 29.64 -15.05 -5.10
N GLU A 31 29.61 -13.93 -5.83
CA GLU A 31 28.40 -13.14 -6.04
C GLU A 31 27.37 -13.89 -6.91
N LEU A 32 27.84 -14.61 -7.94
CA LEU A 32 27.00 -15.45 -8.81
C LEU A 32 26.43 -16.67 -8.07
N GLU A 33 27.25 -17.36 -7.29
CA GLU A 33 26.83 -18.46 -6.41
C GLU A 33 25.79 -17.99 -5.39
N HIS A 34 25.99 -16.81 -4.77
CA HIS A 34 25.01 -16.23 -3.86
C HIS A 34 23.67 -15.92 -4.56
N MET A 35 23.71 -15.39 -5.78
CA MET A 35 22.50 -15.16 -6.58
C MET A 35 21.78 -16.47 -6.92
N ARG A 36 22.52 -17.54 -7.23
CA ARG A 36 21.98 -18.86 -7.52
C ARG A 36 21.32 -19.50 -6.29
N SER A 37 21.99 -19.50 -5.14
CA SER A 37 21.42 -20.01 -3.87
C SER A 37 20.11 -19.28 -3.52
N THR A 38 20.12 -17.95 -3.64
CA THR A 38 18.93 -17.13 -3.36
C THR A 38 17.77 -17.46 -4.30
N LEU A 39 18.07 -17.77 -5.57
CA LEU A 39 17.09 -18.18 -6.57
C LEU A 39 16.48 -19.55 -6.23
N GLU A 40 17.31 -20.54 -5.92
CA GLU A 40 16.87 -21.89 -5.58
C GLU A 40 15.99 -21.89 -4.31
N GLU A 41 16.41 -21.17 -3.28
CA GLU A 41 15.62 -20.97 -2.05
C GLU A 41 14.26 -20.35 -2.33
N ALA A 42 14.22 -19.30 -3.16
CA ALA A 42 12.96 -18.62 -3.50
C ALA A 42 12.03 -19.52 -4.34
N ILE A 43 12.56 -20.30 -5.27
CA ILE A 43 11.76 -21.24 -6.07
C ILE A 43 11.15 -22.31 -5.14
N VAL A 44 11.94 -22.94 -4.28
CA VAL A 44 11.45 -23.97 -3.34
C VAL A 44 10.35 -23.43 -2.42
N GLU A 45 10.53 -22.22 -1.89
CA GLU A 45 9.52 -21.54 -1.05
C GLU A 45 8.22 -21.27 -1.80
N THR A 46 8.30 -20.86 -3.06
CA THR A 46 7.12 -20.50 -3.87
C THR A 46 6.36 -21.71 -4.42
N CYS A 47 7.06 -22.82 -4.67
CA CYS A 47 6.42 -24.11 -4.97
C CYS A 47 5.72 -24.71 -3.74
N SER A 48 6.25 -24.47 -2.54
CA SER A 48 5.67 -24.98 -1.28
C SER A 48 4.51 -24.12 -0.75
N THR A 49 4.34 -22.90 -1.27
CA THR A 49 3.31 -21.96 -0.82
C THR A 49 2.14 -21.86 -1.81
N PRO A 50 0.88 -22.04 -1.35
CA PRO A 50 -0.28 -21.87 -2.22
C PRO A 50 -0.42 -20.40 -2.65
N LEU A 51 -1.03 -20.16 -3.81
CA LEU A 51 -1.17 -18.83 -4.44
C LEU A 51 -1.70 -17.75 -3.49
N GLU A 52 -2.61 -18.11 -2.58
CA GLU A 52 -3.25 -17.19 -1.64
C GLU A 52 -2.28 -16.61 -0.60
N ASN A 53 -1.21 -17.35 -0.28
CA ASN A 53 -0.24 -17.02 0.75
C ASN A 53 1.05 -16.41 0.18
N ARG A 54 1.14 -16.24 -1.15
CA ARG A 54 2.32 -15.66 -1.78
C ARG A 54 2.46 -14.18 -1.42
N PRO A 55 3.67 -13.71 -1.07
CA PRO A 55 3.87 -12.32 -0.69
C PRO A 55 3.73 -11.38 -1.89
N ARG A 56 3.42 -10.11 -1.64
CA ARG A 56 3.41 -9.09 -2.71
C ARG A 56 4.81 -8.58 -2.98
N LEU A 57 5.21 -8.62 -4.24
CA LEU A 57 6.44 -8.02 -4.73
C LEU A 57 6.23 -6.53 -4.98
N SER A 58 7.19 -5.72 -4.52
CA SER A 58 7.18 -4.28 -4.80
C SER A 58 7.68 -3.99 -6.20
N ARG A 59 7.21 -2.89 -6.79
CA ARG A 59 7.69 -2.43 -8.10
C ARG A 59 9.15 -2.01 -7.98
N ILE A 60 10.04 -2.70 -8.70
CA ILE A 60 11.47 -2.40 -8.75
C ILE A 60 11.70 -1.20 -9.70
N ALA A 61 12.51 -0.23 -9.27
CA ALA A 61 12.95 0.87 -10.12
C ALA A 61 13.97 0.40 -11.18
N LEU A 62 13.93 0.97 -12.39
CA LEU A 62 14.81 0.58 -13.51
C LEU A 62 16.22 1.20 -13.41
N SER A 63 16.91 0.99 -12.27
CA SER A 63 18.29 1.43 -12.09
C SER A 63 19.27 0.57 -12.89
N LYS A 64 20.51 1.05 -13.12
CA LYS A 64 21.56 0.26 -13.78
C LYS A 64 21.89 -1.02 -12.99
N ARG A 65 22.00 -0.90 -11.66
CA ARG A 65 22.24 -2.03 -10.73
C ARG A 65 21.13 -3.08 -10.82
N ASN A 66 19.86 -2.66 -10.74
CA ASN A 66 18.73 -3.60 -10.76
C ASN A 66 18.64 -4.33 -12.11
N ARG A 67 18.95 -3.64 -13.21
CA ARG A 67 19.04 -4.27 -14.53
C ARG A 67 20.20 -5.27 -14.64
N ALA A 68 21.34 -5.01 -13.99
CA ALA A 68 22.46 -5.94 -13.97
C ALA A 68 22.07 -7.23 -13.23
N VAL A 69 21.43 -7.13 -12.06
CA VAL A 69 20.94 -8.29 -11.30
C VAL A 69 19.94 -9.12 -12.11
N VAL A 70 18.97 -8.47 -12.75
CA VAL A 70 17.99 -9.18 -13.61
C VAL A 70 18.68 -9.87 -14.79
N ARG A 71 19.66 -9.21 -15.43
CA ARG A 71 20.41 -9.81 -16.54
C ARG A 71 21.27 -11.00 -16.10
N ALA A 72 21.83 -10.97 -14.90
CA ALA A 72 22.63 -12.06 -14.35
C ALA A 72 21.77 -13.29 -14.02
N LEU A 73 20.56 -13.08 -13.50
CA LEU A 73 19.64 -14.18 -13.15
C LEU A 73 18.90 -14.77 -14.36
N ASN A 74 18.57 -13.98 -15.38
CA ASN A 74 17.80 -14.45 -16.53
C ASN A 74 18.37 -15.70 -17.23
N PRO A 75 19.69 -15.84 -17.48
CA PRO A 75 20.24 -17.08 -18.05
C PRO A 75 20.12 -18.27 -17.09
N MET A 76 20.23 -18.06 -15.77
CA MET A 76 20.06 -19.12 -14.78
C MET A 76 18.64 -19.65 -14.78
N LEU A 77 17.63 -18.81 -15.06
CA LEU A 77 16.23 -19.23 -15.11
C LEU A 77 15.92 -20.21 -16.24
N VAL A 78 16.66 -20.16 -17.35
CA VAL A 78 16.40 -20.99 -18.53
C VAL A 78 16.47 -22.46 -18.17
N THR A 79 17.44 -22.87 -17.34
CA THR A 79 17.61 -24.27 -16.92
C THR A 79 16.43 -24.78 -16.08
N TYR A 80 15.89 -23.94 -15.20
CA TYR A 80 14.73 -24.31 -14.37
C TYR A 80 13.43 -24.33 -15.20
N LEU A 81 13.30 -23.44 -16.20
CA LEU A 81 12.14 -23.40 -17.09
C LEU A 81 12.11 -24.62 -18.04
N GLU A 82 13.25 -25.05 -18.56
CA GLU A 82 13.36 -26.27 -19.38
C GLU A 82 13.02 -27.54 -18.58
N ALA A 83 13.25 -27.53 -17.27
CA ALA A 83 12.89 -28.63 -16.38
C ALA A 83 11.41 -28.63 -15.95
N SER A 84 10.66 -27.55 -16.22
CA SER A 84 9.26 -27.42 -15.81
C SER A 84 8.34 -28.30 -16.65
N ARG A 85 7.35 -28.93 -16.01
CA ARG A 85 6.41 -29.85 -16.68
C ARG A 85 5.01 -29.27 -16.83
N ASP A 86 4.63 -28.38 -15.90
CA ASP A 86 3.30 -27.78 -15.85
C ASP A 86 3.34 -26.25 -15.83
N LEU A 87 2.22 -25.65 -16.22
CA LEU A 87 2.02 -24.20 -16.20
C LEU A 87 2.09 -23.66 -14.75
N CYS A 88 1.59 -24.41 -13.77
CA CYS A 88 1.63 -24.00 -12.37
C CYS A 88 3.07 -23.98 -11.83
N GLU A 89 3.90 -24.94 -12.24
CA GLU A 89 5.32 -24.97 -11.92
C GLU A 89 6.05 -23.80 -12.58
N THR A 90 5.75 -23.52 -13.85
CA THR A 90 6.29 -22.39 -14.59
C THR A 90 5.98 -21.06 -13.90
N ASP A 91 4.72 -20.84 -13.49
CA ASP A 91 4.31 -19.65 -12.74
C ASP A 91 5.05 -19.53 -11.40
N SER A 92 5.21 -20.64 -10.68
CA SER A 92 5.93 -20.68 -9.41
C SER A 92 7.41 -20.34 -9.58
N ILE A 93 8.06 -20.87 -10.62
CA ILE A 93 9.46 -20.57 -10.97
C ILE A 93 9.62 -19.08 -11.32
N LEU A 94 8.74 -18.54 -12.17
CA LEU A 94 8.78 -17.12 -12.55
C LEU A 94 8.55 -16.19 -11.35
N PHE A 95 7.64 -16.57 -10.45
CA PHE A 95 7.38 -15.83 -9.24
C PHE A 95 8.55 -15.91 -8.25
N GLY A 96 9.14 -17.10 -8.06
CA GLY A 96 10.36 -17.32 -7.26
C GLY A 96 11.54 -16.51 -7.79
N ALA A 97 11.71 -16.44 -9.11
CA ALA A 97 12.71 -15.59 -9.75
C ALA A 97 12.52 -14.11 -9.40
N ALA A 98 11.30 -13.61 -9.52
CA ALA A 98 10.98 -12.23 -9.19
C ALA A 98 11.19 -11.95 -7.68
N LEU A 99 10.87 -12.92 -6.81
CA LEU A 99 11.11 -12.85 -5.37
C LEU A 99 12.61 -12.81 -5.05
N ALA A 100 13.42 -13.63 -5.70
CA ALA A 100 14.88 -13.63 -5.57
C ALA A 100 15.49 -12.28 -5.97
N VAL A 101 15.05 -11.72 -7.10
CA VAL A 101 15.45 -10.36 -7.52
C VAL A 101 15.08 -9.32 -6.46
N CYS A 102 13.87 -9.39 -5.90
CA CYS A 102 13.46 -8.49 -4.81
C CYS A 102 14.34 -8.64 -3.57
N ARG A 103 14.73 -9.86 -3.19
CA ARG A 103 15.62 -10.14 -2.06
C ARG A 103 17.01 -9.54 -2.27
N ILE A 104 17.63 -9.80 -3.42
CA ILE A 104 18.98 -9.33 -3.77
C ILE A 104 19.04 -7.79 -3.84
N ILE A 105 17.97 -7.15 -4.33
CA ILE A 105 17.87 -5.69 -4.39
C ILE A 105 17.55 -5.07 -3.01
N GLY A 106 17.08 -5.87 -2.04
CA GLY A 106 16.57 -5.38 -0.75
C GLY A 106 15.22 -4.68 -0.88
N ALA A 107 14.43 -5.04 -1.88
CA ALA A 107 13.10 -4.50 -2.09
C ALA A 107 12.11 -5.05 -1.04
N LYS A 108 11.20 -4.20 -0.56
CA LYS A 108 10.21 -4.62 0.45
C LYS A 108 9.28 -5.67 -0.15
N VAL A 109 9.24 -6.85 0.47
CA VAL A 109 8.32 -7.95 0.17
C VAL A 109 7.29 -8.01 1.31
N SER A 110 6.02 -7.77 1.00
CA SER A 110 4.96 -7.73 2.01
C SER A 110 4.32 -9.11 2.14
N THR A 111 4.44 -9.74 3.30
CA THR A 111 3.81 -11.03 3.65
C THR A 111 2.32 -10.90 4.00
N ALA A 112 1.81 -9.68 4.12
CA ALA A 112 0.39 -9.45 4.38
C ALA A 112 -0.44 -9.84 3.15
N GLY A 113 -1.18 -10.95 3.27
CA GLY A 113 -2.23 -11.36 2.34
C GLY A 113 -3.16 -10.19 2.01
N ARG A 114 -3.60 -10.13 0.74
CA ARG A 114 -4.43 -9.06 0.13
C ARG A 114 -4.35 -7.74 0.89
N ALA A 115 -3.34 -6.92 0.58
CA ALA A 115 -3.25 -5.55 1.10
C ALA A 115 -4.64 -4.92 1.08
N THR A 116 -5.07 -4.46 2.27
CA THR A 116 -6.27 -3.68 2.47
C THR A 116 -6.36 -2.68 1.32
N GLY A 117 -7.34 -2.90 0.44
CA GLY A 117 -7.55 -2.06 -0.72
C GLY A 117 -7.52 -0.60 -0.28
N HIS A 118 -6.91 0.27 -1.07
CA HIS A 118 -6.79 1.71 -0.81
C HIS A 118 -7.97 2.15 0.04
N SER A 119 -7.75 2.29 1.36
CA SER A 119 -8.81 2.79 2.24
C SER A 119 -9.22 4.07 1.56
N SER A 120 -10.50 4.17 1.19
CA SER A 120 -11.08 5.32 0.49
C SER A 120 -10.97 6.50 1.44
N ALA A 121 -9.76 7.02 1.54
CA ALA A 121 -9.34 7.87 2.62
C ALA A 121 -10.17 9.12 2.45
N ILE A 122 -10.98 9.40 3.47
CA ILE A 122 -11.87 10.55 3.49
C ILE A 122 -11.07 11.76 2.98
N PRO A 123 -11.51 12.39 1.87
CA PRO A 123 -10.76 13.46 1.26
C PRO A 123 -10.40 14.53 2.28
N ALA A 124 -9.20 15.11 2.17
CA ALA A 124 -8.70 16.07 3.15
C ALA A 124 -9.67 17.24 3.39
N TRP A 125 -10.36 17.71 2.34
CA TRP A 125 -11.37 18.77 2.47
C TRP A 125 -12.55 18.37 3.37
N ARG A 126 -12.99 17.11 3.29
CA ARG A 126 -14.14 16.60 4.06
C ARG A 126 -13.78 16.52 5.53
N ARG A 127 -12.59 15.97 5.82
CA ARG A 127 -12.02 15.91 7.16
C ARG A 127 -11.95 17.28 7.83
N ARG A 128 -11.43 18.30 7.14
CA ARG A 128 -11.35 19.68 7.67
C ARG A 128 -12.71 20.26 8.04
N ILE A 129 -13.75 19.99 7.24
CA ILE A 129 -15.10 20.48 7.53
C ILE A 129 -15.70 19.70 8.72
N GLU A 130 -15.52 18.38 8.77
CA GLU A 130 -15.96 17.54 9.88
C GLU A 130 -15.28 17.96 11.20
N GLU A 131 -13.99 18.24 11.18
CA GLU A 131 -13.25 18.80 12.32
C GLU A 131 -13.80 20.15 12.77
N SER A 132 -14.16 21.03 11.82
CA SER A 132 -14.78 22.32 12.12
C SER A 132 -16.15 22.16 12.78
N ILE A 133 -16.96 21.23 12.29
CA ILE A 133 -18.25 20.85 12.91
C ILE A 133 -18.02 20.31 14.33
N ALA A 134 -17.06 19.40 14.51
CA ALA A 134 -16.76 18.82 15.82
C ALA A 134 -16.32 19.88 16.84
N LYS A 135 -15.43 20.80 16.44
CA LYS A 135 -14.99 21.93 17.28
C LYS A 135 -16.17 22.83 17.66
N ALA A 136 -17.06 23.14 16.71
CA ALA A 136 -18.25 23.95 16.98
C ALA A 136 -19.24 23.26 17.93
N ARG A 137 -19.49 21.95 17.76
CA ARG A 137 -20.33 21.16 18.68
C ARG A 137 -19.76 21.14 20.10
N ALA A 138 -18.45 20.93 20.22
CA ALA A 138 -17.77 20.96 21.52
C ALA A 138 -17.82 22.34 22.19
N LEU A 139 -17.81 23.42 21.39
CA LEU A 139 -17.99 24.78 21.91
C LEU A 139 -19.43 25.02 22.36
N ILE A 140 -20.43 24.64 21.56
CA ILE A 140 -21.85 24.72 21.93
C ILE A 140 -22.10 24.01 23.27
N GLY A 141 -21.62 22.79 23.44
CA GLY A 141 -21.77 22.05 24.71
C GLY A 141 -21.19 22.81 25.90
N ARG A 142 -20.01 23.43 25.74
CA ARG A 142 -19.38 24.25 26.78
C ARG A 142 -20.17 25.53 27.08
N LEU A 143 -20.72 26.20 26.07
CA LEU A 143 -21.56 27.39 26.25
C LEU A 143 -22.88 27.05 26.95
N ILE A 144 -23.50 25.92 26.61
CA ILE A 144 -24.71 25.42 27.28
C ILE A 144 -24.42 25.14 28.75
N CYS A 145 -23.35 24.40 29.06
CA CYS A 145 -22.98 24.13 30.46
C CYS A 145 -22.75 25.42 31.27
N PHE A 146 -22.09 26.41 30.67
CA PHE A 146 -21.88 27.72 31.31
C PHE A 146 -23.22 28.44 31.55
N ARG A 147 -24.12 28.45 30.55
CA ARG A 147 -25.47 29.04 30.66
C ARG A 147 -26.32 28.37 31.75
N SER A 148 -26.16 27.06 31.96
CA SER A 148 -26.83 26.30 33.01
C SER A 148 -26.29 26.56 34.43
N GLY A 149 -25.38 27.53 34.62
CA GLY A 149 -24.84 27.91 35.93
C GLY A 149 -23.53 27.21 36.31
N ASN A 150 -22.94 26.39 35.43
CA ASN A 150 -21.66 25.75 35.72
C ASN A 150 -20.48 26.70 35.48
N ASN A 151 -20.13 27.45 36.53
CA ASN A 151 -19.14 28.53 36.44
C ASN A 151 -17.70 28.10 36.76
N ARG A 152 -17.34 26.83 36.51
CA ARG A 152 -15.95 26.38 36.71
C ARG A 152 -15.00 27.21 35.82
N PRO A 153 -13.78 27.56 36.31
CA PRO A 153 -12.85 28.43 35.59
C PRO A 153 -12.53 28.00 34.15
N ARG A 154 -12.55 26.68 33.89
CA ARG A 154 -12.37 26.08 32.56
C ARG A 154 -13.42 26.53 31.54
N PHE A 155 -14.67 26.68 31.97
CA PHE A 155 -15.77 27.12 31.11
C PHE A 155 -15.69 28.63 30.89
N GLY A 156 -15.40 29.41 31.94
CA GLY A 156 -15.16 30.86 31.81
C GLY A 156 -14.01 31.21 30.86
N ARG A 157 -12.90 30.45 30.89
CA ARG A 157 -11.80 30.60 29.91
C ARG A 157 -12.30 30.30 28.48
N THR A 158 -13.08 29.24 28.29
CA THR A 158 -13.64 28.90 26.97
C THR A 158 -14.57 29.99 26.45
N VAL A 159 -15.44 30.55 27.29
CA VAL A 159 -16.35 31.63 26.92
C VAL A 159 -15.58 32.89 26.53
N ARG A 160 -14.55 33.29 27.31
CA ARG A 160 -13.67 34.42 26.94
C ARG A 160 -13.00 34.22 25.59
N MET A 161 -12.53 33.01 25.31
CA MET A 161 -11.96 32.70 23.99
C MET A 161 -13.01 32.70 22.87
N ALA A 162 -14.24 32.27 23.15
CA ALA A 162 -15.33 32.24 22.19
C ALA A 162 -15.78 33.62 21.73
N PHE A 163 -15.63 34.62 22.61
CA PHE A 163 -15.87 36.04 22.39
C PHE A 163 -14.57 36.86 22.30
N ALA A 164 -13.41 36.22 22.05
CA ALA A 164 -12.17 36.96 21.91
C ALA A 164 -12.28 37.96 20.76
N GLY A 165 -12.02 39.24 21.03
CA GLY A 165 -12.20 40.36 20.09
C GLY A 165 -13.60 40.97 20.07
N ALA A 166 -14.58 40.39 20.76
CA ALA A 166 -15.84 41.05 21.07
C ALA A 166 -15.75 41.63 22.50
N ASN A 167 -16.12 42.88 22.69
CA ASN A 167 -16.09 43.57 24.00
C ASN A 167 -17.21 43.06 24.94
N VAL A 168 -17.21 41.76 25.24
CA VAL A 168 -18.21 41.07 26.06
C VAL A 168 -17.56 40.68 27.37
N SER A 169 -17.98 41.33 28.46
CA SER A 169 -17.61 40.93 29.81
C SER A 169 -18.57 39.88 30.36
N LEU A 170 -18.02 38.88 31.03
CA LEU A 170 -18.77 37.79 31.67
C LEU A 170 -19.70 38.27 32.80
N SER A 171 -19.44 39.46 33.35
CA SER A 171 -20.24 40.06 34.43
C SER A 171 -21.39 40.93 33.92
N GLN A 172 -21.57 41.08 32.60
CA GLN A 172 -22.70 41.83 32.06
C GLN A 172 -24.03 41.08 32.27
N PRO A 173 -25.13 41.78 32.59
CA PRO A 173 -26.44 41.15 32.75
C PRO A 173 -26.91 40.46 31.46
N ASP A 174 -26.54 40.99 30.28
CA ASP A 174 -26.97 40.49 28.97
C ASP A 174 -26.17 39.27 28.47
N ILE A 175 -25.27 38.71 29.30
CA ILE A 175 -24.38 37.62 28.88
C ILE A 175 -25.17 36.38 28.43
N THR A 176 -26.31 36.10 29.07
CA THR A 176 -27.18 34.95 28.75
C THR A 176 -27.79 35.05 27.35
N GLN A 177 -28.18 36.26 26.93
CA GLN A 177 -28.67 36.52 25.59
C GLN A 177 -27.55 36.38 24.56
N LYS A 178 -26.40 37.02 24.79
CA LYS A 178 -25.22 36.94 23.90
C LYS A 178 -24.72 35.51 23.73
N LEU A 179 -24.78 34.69 24.79
CA LEU A 179 -24.46 33.26 24.73
C LEU A 179 -25.43 32.50 23.82
N THR A 180 -26.71 32.84 23.85
CA THR A 180 -27.74 32.20 23.03
C THR A 180 -27.56 32.55 21.56
N GLU A 181 -27.35 33.84 21.25
CA GLU A 181 -27.00 34.30 19.91
C GLU A 181 -25.77 33.57 19.37
N ARG A 182 -24.71 33.46 20.20
CA ARG A 182 -23.48 32.75 19.81
C ARG A 182 -23.70 31.26 19.58
N ILE A 183 -24.57 30.61 20.35
CA ILE A 183 -24.93 29.20 20.14
C ILE A 183 -25.67 29.06 18.80
N ASP A 184 -26.60 29.97 18.50
CA ASP A 184 -27.38 29.91 17.26
C ASP A 184 -26.53 30.19 16.02
N ASP A 185 -25.59 31.14 16.09
CA ASP A 185 -24.55 31.34 15.05
C ASP A 185 -23.78 30.04 14.76
N LEU A 186 -23.35 29.33 15.82
CA LEU A 186 -22.62 28.07 15.67
C LEU A 186 -23.50 26.98 15.05
N LYS A 187 -24.78 26.90 15.41
CA LYS A 187 -25.74 25.97 14.76
C LYS A 187 -25.91 26.29 13.28
N GLN A 188 -26.06 27.57 12.93
CA GLN A 188 -26.17 28.02 11.54
C GLN A 188 -24.91 27.66 10.74
N ARG A 189 -23.72 27.86 11.32
CA ARG A 189 -22.45 27.46 10.71
C ARG A 189 -22.35 25.95 10.50
N ILE A 190 -22.74 25.14 11.50
CA ILE A 190 -22.80 23.68 11.37
C ILE A 190 -23.73 23.26 10.23
N ALA A 191 -24.91 23.86 10.13
CA ALA A 191 -25.85 23.59 9.03
C ALA A 191 -25.25 23.97 7.67
N ALA A 192 -24.57 25.11 7.56
CA ALA A 192 -23.89 25.54 6.35
C ALA A 192 -22.75 24.59 5.94
N TRP A 193 -21.95 24.14 6.90
CA TRP A 193 -20.90 23.15 6.68
C TRP A 193 -21.46 21.78 6.26
N GLY A 194 -22.55 21.33 6.88
CA GLY A 194 -23.25 20.11 6.46
C GLY A 194 -23.76 20.20 5.01
N LYS A 195 -24.38 21.33 4.63
CA LYS A 195 -24.77 21.61 3.25
C LYS A 195 -23.57 21.63 2.29
N ARG A 196 -22.41 22.14 2.75
CA ARG A 196 -21.17 22.14 1.96
C ARG A 196 -20.66 20.72 1.70
N ILE A 197 -20.64 19.86 2.73
CA ILE A 197 -20.26 18.44 2.57
C ILE A 197 -21.19 17.78 1.55
N ARG A 198 -22.51 17.91 1.73
CA ARG A 198 -23.49 17.34 0.80
C ARG A 198 -23.23 17.77 -0.65
N ARG A 199 -23.11 19.07 -0.91
CA ARG A 199 -22.87 19.61 -2.27
C ARG A 199 -21.57 19.10 -2.89
N TYR A 200 -20.51 18.95 -2.08
CA TYR A 200 -19.21 18.50 -2.59
C TYR A 200 -19.21 16.99 -2.86
N THR A 201 -19.85 16.20 -2.00
CA THR A 201 -20.06 14.78 -2.23
C THR A 201 -20.90 14.56 -3.49
N GLU A 202 -22.04 15.23 -3.64
CA GLU A 202 -22.89 15.14 -4.84
C GLU A 202 -22.12 15.52 -6.11
N ARG A 203 -21.35 16.61 -6.09
CA ARG A 203 -20.50 17.00 -7.22
C ARG A 203 -19.48 15.92 -7.56
N SER A 204 -18.80 15.36 -6.56
CA SER A 204 -17.81 14.31 -6.76
C SER A 204 -18.45 13.05 -7.35
N THR A 205 -19.62 12.65 -6.84
CA THR A 205 -20.37 11.50 -7.33
C THR A 205 -20.79 11.72 -8.79
N ARG A 206 -21.37 12.88 -9.12
CA ARG A 206 -21.76 13.22 -10.49
C ARG A 206 -20.57 13.25 -11.44
N PHE A 207 -19.45 13.83 -11.02
CA PHE A 207 -18.23 13.83 -11.81
C PHE A 207 -17.75 12.41 -12.12
N ASN A 208 -17.70 11.54 -11.09
CA ASN A 208 -17.28 10.15 -11.26
C ASN A 208 -18.27 9.36 -12.14
N GLN A 209 -19.58 9.56 -11.96
CA GLN A 209 -20.61 8.92 -12.77
C GLN A 209 -20.54 9.37 -14.24
N ASN A 210 -20.36 10.67 -14.50
CA ASN A 210 -20.22 11.19 -15.87
C ASN A 210 -18.94 10.70 -16.53
N HIS A 211 -17.82 10.65 -15.78
CA HIS A 211 -16.58 10.08 -16.29
C HIS A 211 -16.77 8.60 -16.63
N LEU A 212 -17.40 7.84 -15.74
CA LEU A 212 -17.69 6.43 -15.98
C LEU A 212 -18.63 6.24 -17.17
N PHE A 213 -19.65 7.10 -17.33
CA PHE A 213 -20.53 7.08 -18.50
C PHE A 213 -19.76 7.29 -19.82
N GLN A 214 -18.78 8.19 -19.82
CA GLN A 214 -17.97 8.46 -21.02
C GLN A 214 -16.99 7.32 -21.33
N SER A 215 -16.39 6.71 -20.30
CA SER A 215 -15.38 5.65 -20.50
C SER A 215 -15.97 4.24 -20.63
N ASP A 216 -16.99 3.90 -19.82
CA ASP A 216 -17.57 2.56 -19.68
C ASP A 216 -19.01 2.64 -19.16
N GLN A 217 -19.96 2.79 -20.10
CA GLN A 217 -21.38 2.90 -19.79
C GLN A 217 -21.92 1.66 -19.07
N LYS A 218 -21.45 0.47 -19.46
CA LYS A 218 -21.91 -0.80 -18.88
C LYS A 218 -21.64 -0.83 -17.38
N ARG A 219 -20.42 -0.47 -16.97
CA ARG A 219 -20.07 -0.39 -15.54
C ARG A 219 -20.90 0.62 -14.76
N LEU A 220 -21.28 1.75 -15.38
CA LEU A 220 -22.18 2.69 -14.73
C LEU A 220 -23.54 2.04 -14.47
N TYR A 221 -24.17 1.44 -15.47
CA TYR A 221 -25.48 0.80 -15.30
C TYR A 221 -25.41 -0.35 -14.30
N GLU A 222 -24.38 -1.20 -14.37
CA GLU A 222 -24.13 -2.24 -13.36
C GLU A 222 -24.03 -1.65 -11.94
N SER A 223 -23.35 -0.50 -11.78
CA SER A 223 -23.24 0.17 -10.47
C SER A 223 -24.55 0.79 -9.97
N LEU A 224 -25.46 1.15 -10.88
CA LEU A 224 -26.78 1.71 -10.56
C LEU A 224 -27.79 0.61 -10.24
N GLU A 225 -27.74 -0.51 -10.97
CA GLU A 225 -28.59 -1.70 -10.77
C GLU A 225 -28.18 -2.52 -9.55
N ARG A 226 -26.88 -2.54 -9.23
CA ARG A 226 -26.32 -3.24 -8.08
C ARG A 226 -25.61 -2.27 -7.12
N PRO A 227 -26.36 -1.43 -6.38
CA PRO A 227 -25.77 -0.58 -5.35
C PRO A 227 -25.23 -1.47 -4.21
N MET A 228 -23.95 -1.85 -4.28
CA MET A 228 -23.18 -2.53 -3.23
C MET A 228 -23.90 -3.68 -2.50
N VAL A 229 -24.65 -4.53 -3.22
CA VAL A 229 -24.77 -5.92 -2.78
C VAL A 229 -23.51 -6.58 -3.30
N SER A 230 -22.50 -6.66 -2.43
CA SER A 230 -21.41 -7.60 -2.62
C SER A 230 -22.05 -8.94 -2.97
N GLY A 231 -21.83 -9.41 -4.19
CA GLY A 231 -22.25 -10.74 -4.62
C GLY A 231 -21.45 -11.79 -3.84
N THR A 232 -21.76 -11.96 -2.57
CA THR A 232 -21.36 -13.10 -1.72
C THR A 232 -22.37 -14.24 -1.84
N GLY A 233 -23.30 -14.17 -2.80
CA GLY A 233 -24.06 -15.35 -3.20
C GLY A 233 -23.11 -16.35 -3.86
N PRO A 234 -23.18 -17.65 -3.52
CA PRO A 234 -22.46 -18.68 -4.25
C PRO A 234 -22.82 -18.56 -5.74
N ALA A 235 -21.85 -18.80 -6.61
CA ALA A 235 -22.10 -18.83 -8.05
C ALA A 235 -23.28 -19.79 -8.31
N PRO A 236 -24.27 -19.41 -9.14
CA PRO A 236 -25.41 -20.27 -9.41
C PRO A 236 -24.92 -21.61 -9.96
N ASN A 237 -25.46 -22.70 -9.41
CA ASN A 237 -25.09 -24.05 -9.79
C ASN A 237 -25.40 -24.28 -11.28
N GLN A 238 -24.50 -24.95 -12.00
CA GLN A 238 -24.61 -25.20 -13.43
C GLN A 238 -25.94 -25.91 -13.78
N ALA A 239 -26.37 -26.84 -12.93
CA ALA A 239 -27.64 -27.56 -13.09
C ALA A 239 -28.86 -26.61 -13.05
N ASP A 240 -28.86 -25.64 -12.13
CA ASP A 240 -29.96 -24.70 -11.95
C ASP A 240 -30.06 -23.72 -13.12
N THR A 241 -28.90 -23.27 -13.64
CA THR A 241 -28.87 -22.45 -14.86
C THR A 241 -29.40 -23.20 -16.08
N VAL A 242 -29.02 -24.46 -16.27
CA VAL A 242 -29.50 -25.26 -17.42
C VAL A 242 -31.00 -25.56 -17.30
N ALA A 243 -31.51 -25.82 -16.10
CA ALA A 243 -32.93 -26.04 -15.86
C ALA A 243 -33.77 -24.80 -16.18
N PHE A 244 -33.32 -23.62 -15.74
CA PHE A 244 -33.98 -22.34 -16.03
C PHE A 244 -34.11 -22.10 -17.55
N TRP A 245 -33.02 -22.24 -18.30
CA TRP A 245 -33.02 -21.99 -19.75
C TRP A 245 -33.77 -23.05 -20.57
N ARG A 246 -33.96 -24.26 -20.04
CA ARG A 246 -34.82 -25.27 -20.67
C ARG A 246 -36.31 -25.09 -20.40
N SER A 247 -36.66 -24.29 -19.38
CA SER A 247 -38.05 -24.01 -18.99
C SER A 247 -38.64 -22.75 -19.63
N LEU A 248 -37.82 -22.01 -20.37
CA LEU A 248 -38.22 -20.91 -21.25
C LEU A 248 -38.55 -21.44 -22.66
#